data_AF-A0A9X5CDD3-F1
#
_entry.id   AF-A0A9X5CDD3-F1
#
_cell.length_a   1.000
_cell.length_b   1.000
_cell.length_c   1.000
_cell.angle_alpha   90.00
_cell.angle_beta   90.00
_cell.angle_gamma   90.00
#
_symmetry.space_group_name_H-M   'P 1'
#
loop_
_entity.id
_entity.type
_entity.pdbx_description
1 polymer ?
#
loop_
_entity_poly.entity_id
_entity_poly.type
_entity_poly.pdbx_seq_one_letter_code
_entity_poly.pdbx_strand_id
1 'polypeptide(L)'
;MEKKLVIIVAILTVLFNVFFFLHVSNSLIDKLLLDKTTVSFRFHTDEQEGIKVEFLNKIKTFSEENRVEIAQYSFLSSDKIDIYSTMKDKYKEIFFVPNFVFNRDIKVHDFEEVFDVGFKNILYVATNDTDIISKFYETLKNDCDLYYLETGFENDKFSFDTLIKNKESNFISAIYFYLFSFVLV
;
A
#
# COMPACT_ATOMS: atom_id res chain seq x y z
N MET A 1 -19.89 29.98 -32.21
CA MET A 1 -19.25 28.64 -32.18
C MET A 1 -18.18 28.59 -31.10
N GLU A 2 -17.32 29.61 -31.03
CA GLU A 2 -16.29 29.83 -30.00
C GLU A 2 -16.80 29.69 -28.55
N LYS A 3 -17.90 30.36 -28.15
CA LYS A 3 -18.41 30.24 -26.77
C LYS A 3 -18.80 28.80 -26.38
N LYS A 4 -19.31 28.00 -27.31
CA LYS A 4 -19.61 26.57 -27.07
C LYS A 4 -18.33 25.75 -26.99
N LEU A 5 -17.34 26.06 -27.82
CA LEU A 5 -16.03 25.42 -27.81
C LEU A 5 -15.31 25.66 -26.47
N VAL A 6 -15.31 26.90 -25.97
CA VAL A 6 -14.72 27.27 -24.67
C VAL A 6 -15.36 26.49 -23.52
N ILE A 7 -16.70 26.35 -23.53
CA ILE A 7 -17.41 25.57 -22.51
C ILE A 7 -17.03 24.07 -22.60
N ILE A 8 -16.94 23.51 -23.81
CA ILE A 8 -16.53 22.12 -24.02
C ILE A 8 -15.10 21.89 -23.53
N VAL A 9 -14.18 22.79 -23.86
CA VAL A 9 -12.78 22.74 -23.39
C VAL A 9 -12.74 22.79 -21.87
N ALA A 10 -13.47 23.72 -21.24
CA ALA A 10 -13.53 23.81 -19.78
C ALA A 10 -14.04 22.51 -19.13
N ILE A 11 -15.11 21.91 -19.67
CA ILE A 11 -15.64 20.62 -19.17
C ILE A 11 -14.60 19.50 -19.32
N LEU A 12 -13.96 19.40 -20.49
CA LEU A 12 -12.93 18.38 -20.74
C LEU A 12 -11.72 18.54 -19.83
N THR A 13 -11.28 19.77 -19.58
CA THR A 13 -10.20 20.06 -18.64
C THR A 13 -10.56 19.63 -17.22
N VAL A 14 -11.78 19.90 -16.76
CA VAL A 14 -12.22 19.45 -15.43
C VAL A 14 -12.26 17.93 -15.35
N LEU A 15 -12.84 17.25 -16.36
CA LEU A 15 -12.90 15.79 -16.42
C LEU A 15 -11.50 15.15 -16.43
N PHE A 16 -10.57 15.72 -17.20
CA PHE A 16 -9.19 15.24 -17.26
C PHE A 16 -8.49 15.38 -15.90
N ASN A 17 -8.63 16.53 -15.23
CA ASN A 17 -8.05 16.75 -13.90
C ASN A 17 -8.62 15.76 -12.87
N VAL A 18 -9.93 15.52 -12.90
CA VAL A 18 -10.56 14.52 -12.01
C VAL A 18 -10.00 13.12 -12.31
N PHE A 19 -9.95 12.71 -13.58
CA PHE A 19 -9.42 11.40 -13.95
C PHE A 19 -7.95 11.24 -13.56
N PHE A 20 -7.14 12.28 -13.76
CA PHE A 20 -5.73 12.30 -13.37
C PHE A 20 -5.56 12.16 -11.86
N PHE A 21 -6.31 12.94 -11.08
CA PHE A 21 -6.30 12.85 -9.63
C PHE A 21 -6.63 11.43 -9.16
N LEU A 22 -7.68 10.82 -9.71
CA LEU A 22 -8.06 9.45 -9.39
C LEU A 22 -6.95 8.44 -9.74
N HIS A 23 -6.35 8.57 -10.92
CA HIS A 23 -5.28 7.66 -11.34
C HIS A 23 -4.07 7.74 -10.40
N VAL A 24 -3.63 8.96 -10.07
CA VAL A 24 -2.50 9.19 -9.15
C VAL A 24 -2.83 8.66 -7.76
N SER A 25 -4.02 8.97 -7.22
CA SER A 25 -4.45 8.47 -5.92
C SER A 25 -4.42 6.94 -5.87
N ASN A 26 -4.93 6.26 -6.90
CA ASN A 26 -4.93 4.80 -6.94
C ASN A 26 -3.50 4.21 -6.96
N SER A 27 -2.61 4.78 -7.78
CA SER A 27 -1.22 4.33 -7.86
C SER A 27 -0.45 4.56 -6.53
N LEU A 28 -0.70 5.67 -5.85
CA LEU A 28 -0.09 5.97 -4.55
C LEU A 28 -0.49 4.95 -3.47
N ILE A 29 -1.73 4.45 -3.52
CA ILE A 29 -2.21 3.43 -2.59
C ILE A 29 -1.55 2.10 -2.85
N ASP A 30 -1.51 1.67 -4.12
CA ASP A 30 -0.88 0.41 -4.48
C ASP A 30 0.60 0.44 -4.06
N LYS A 31 1.29 1.57 -4.26
CA LYS A 31 2.65 1.77 -3.74
C LYS A 31 2.71 1.74 -2.22
N LEU A 32 1.84 2.46 -1.51
CA LEU A 32 1.82 2.48 -0.04
C LEU A 32 1.64 1.09 0.57
N LEU A 33 0.80 0.26 -0.05
CA LEU A 33 0.48 -1.10 0.42
C LEU A 33 1.59 -2.10 0.06
N LEU A 34 2.14 -2.00 -1.15
CA LEU A 34 3.03 -3.03 -1.73
C LEU A 34 4.52 -2.72 -1.64
N ASP A 35 4.91 -1.45 -1.49
CA ASP A 35 6.31 -1.02 -1.35
C ASP A 35 6.78 -1.23 0.10
N LYS A 36 6.79 -2.50 0.52
CA LYS A 36 7.18 -2.96 1.85
C LYS A 36 7.91 -4.29 1.73
N THR A 37 8.95 -4.44 2.56
CA THR A 37 9.62 -5.72 2.76
C THR A 37 8.66 -6.72 3.39
N THR A 38 8.53 -7.89 2.77
CA THR A 38 7.69 -8.97 3.28
C THR A 38 8.54 -9.93 4.09
N VAL A 39 8.15 -10.13 5.34
CA VAL A 39 8.82 -11.06 6.26
C VAL A 39 7.83 -12.12 6.67
N SER A 40 8.08 -13.36 6.29
CA SER A 40 7.34 -14.49 6.85
C SER A 40 8.08 -15.05 8.06
N PHE A 41 7.35 -15.57 9.04
CA PHE A 41 7.96 -16.07 10.26
C PHE A 41 7.28 -17.33 10.77
N ARG A 42 7.99 -18.12 11.56
CA ARG A 42 7.46 -19.30 12.24
C ARG A 42 7.94 -19.29 13.69
N PHE A 43 7.02 -19.31 14.64
CA PHE A 43 7.39 -19.43 16.05
C PHE A 43 8.12 -20.73 16.33
N HIS A 44 9.10 -20.68 17.23
CA HIS A 44 9.85 -21.87 17.65
C HIS A 44 9.01 -22.86 18.46
N THR A 45 7.93 -22.40 19.10
CA THR A 45 7.04 -23.21 19.92
C THR A 45 5.58 -22.85 19.67
N ASP A 46 4.69 -23.84 19.81
CA ASP A 46 3.24 -23.69 19.64
C ASP A 46 2.52 -23.21 20.93
N GLU A 47 3.23 -22.73 21.95
CA GLU A 47 2.61 -22.25 23.20
C GLU A 47 2.12 -20.79 23.05
N GLN A 48 0.81 -20.61 23.18
CA GLN A 48 0.08 -19.90 22.11
C GLN A 48 -0.53 -18.53 22.44
N GLU A 49 -0.31 -17.96 23.63
CA GLU A 49 -0.84 -16.62 23.97
C GLU A 49 0.19 -15.66 24.57
N GLY A 50 0.87 -16.03 25.66
CA GLY A 50 1.83 -15.14 26.34
C GLY A 50 3.01 -14.73 25.44
N ILE A 51 3.57 -15.69 24.69
CA ILE A 51 4.67 -15.47 23.75
C ILE A 51 4.26 -14.53 22.62
N LYS A 52 3.01 -14.64 22.15
CA LYS A 52 2.52 -13.78 21.07
C LYS A 52 2.40 -12.33 21.53
N VAL A 53 1.92 -12.07 22.75
CA VAL A 53 1.79 -10.70 23.29
C VAL A 53 3.15 -10.04 23.42
N GLU A 54 4.13 -10.77 23.96
CA GLU A 54 5.51 -10.29 24.04
C GLU A 54 6.09 -10.02 22.65
N PHE A 55 5.80 -10.89 21.68
CA PHE A 55 6.21 -10.73 20.29
C PHE A 55 5.64 -9.46 19.64
N LEU A 56 4.35 -9.14 19.82
CA LEU A 56 3.78 -7.88 19.28
C LEU A 56 4.39 -6.66 19.95
N ASN A 57 4.63 -6.73 21.25
CA ASN A 57 5.28 -5.63 21.95
C ASN A 57 6.69 -5.40 21.41
N LYS A 58 7.46 -6.45 21.13
CA LYS A 58 8.78 -6.33 20.46
C LYS A 58 8.67 -5.67 19.10
N ILE A 59 7.67 -6.05 18.28
CA ILE A 59 7.40 -5.42 16.99
C ILE A 59 7.07 -3.94 17.13
N LYS A 60 6.19 -3.59 18.09
CA LYS A 60 5.77 -2.21 18.34
C LYS A 60 6.94 -1.35 18.80
N THR A 61 7.69 -1.81 19.80
CA THR A 61 8.90 -1.15 20.29
C THR A 61 9.90 -0.93 19.16
N PHE A 62 10.17 -1.96 18.36
CA PHE A 62 11.06 -1.84 17.21
C PHE A 62 10.57 -0.78 16.21
N SER A 63 9.26 -0.78 15.92
CA SER A 63 8.63 0.19 15.01
C SER A 63 8.79 1.63 15.50
N GLU A 64 8.59 1.87 16.79
CA GLU A 64 8.71 3.18 17.44
C GLU A 64 10.17 3.67 17.45
N GLU A 65 11.11 2.81 17.85
CA GLU A 65 12.54 3.14 17.94
C GLU A 65 13.16 3.44 16.57
N ASN A 66 12.79 2.68 15.55
CA ASN A 66 13.36 2.80 14.21
C ASN A 66 12.52 3.69 13.27
N ARG A 67 11.36 4.16 13.73
CA ARG A 67 10.38 4.94 12.95
C ARG A 67 9.95 4.27 11.65
N VAL A 68 9.91 2.94 11.65
CA VAL A 68 9.50 2.11 10.52
C VAL A 68 8.14 1.50 10.82
N GLU A 69 7.22 1.63 9.88
CA GLU A 69 5.91 1.01 10.01
C GLU A 69 6.02 -0.51 9.83
N ILE A 70 5.34 -1.27 10.68
CA ILE A 70 5.13 -2.70 10.51
C ILE A 70 3.62 -2.96 10.48
N ALA A 71 3.19 -3.76 9.52
CA ALA A 71 1.79 -4.06 9.33
C ALA A 71 1.51 -5.54 9.05
N GLN A 72 0.26 -5.92 9.28
CA GLN A 72 -0.33 -7.17 8.84
C GLN A 72 -1.59 -6.89 8.02
N TYR A 73 -1.77 -7.62 6.94
CA TYR A 73 -2.91 -7.46 6.06
C TYR A 73 -3.85 -8.67 6.12
N SER A 74 -5.14 -8.38 6.24
CA SER A 74 -6.20 -9.34 6.00
C SER A 74 -6.96 -9.01 4.73
N PHE A 75 -6.69 -9.78 3.68
CA PHE A 75 -7.42 -9.71 2.43
C PHE A 75 -8.63 -10.65 2.51
N LEU A 76 -9.83 -10.10 2.72
CA LEU A 76 -11.08 -10.87 2.58
C LEU A 76 -11.49 -11.00 1.11
N SER A 77 -11.16 -9.98 0.29
CA SER A 77 -11.31 -9.96 -1.16
C SER A 77 -10.37 -8.89 -1.76
N SER A 78 -10.32 -8.76 -3.09
CA SER A 78 -9.52 -7.72 -3.78
C SER A 78 -9.82 -6.31 -3.28
N ASP A 79 -11.07 -6.05 -2.90
CA ASP A 79 -11.55 -4.72 -2.54
C ASP A 79 -11.87 -4.60 -1.05
N LYS A 80 -11.55 -5.61 -0.23
CA LYS A 80 -11.77 -5.57 1.23
C LYS A 80 -10.50 -5.95 1.95
N ILE A 81 -9.87 -4.96 2.57
CA ILE A 81 -8.55 -5.08 3.16
C ILE A 81 -8.61 -4.50 4.58
N ASP A 82 -8.33 -5.34 5.57
CA ASP A 82 -8.05 -4.89 6.92
C ASP A 82 -6.53 -4.79 7.11
N ILE A 83 -6.08 -3.61 7.52
CA ILE A 83 -4.67 -3.31 7.75
C ILE A 83 -4.49 -3.10 9.24
N TYR A 84 -3.68 -3.94 9.86
CA TYR A 84 -3.29 -3.78 11.26
C TYR A 84 -1.90 -3.19 11.25
N SER A 85 -1.73 -1.95 11.71
CA SER A 85 -0.47 -1.22 11.54
C SER A 85 0.00 -0.60 12.84
N THR A 86 1.32 -0.63 13.06
CA THR A 86 1.96 0.08 14.17
C THR A 86 1.92 1.61 13.99
N MET A 87 1.60 2.10 12.78
CA MET A 87 1.47 3.52 12.47
C MET A 87 0.16 3.83 11.74
N LYS A 88 -0.96 3.36 12.29
CA LYS A 88 -2.34 3.56 11.80
C LYS A 88 -2.64 5.00 11.34
N ASP A 89 -2.14 5.99 12.06
CA ASP A 89 -2.38 7.40 11.74
C ASP A 89 -1.85 7.84 10.37
N LYS A 90 -0.83 7.16 9.83
CA LYS A 90 -0.31 7.43 8.47
C LYS A 90 -1.36 7.24 7.38
N TYR A 91 -2.42 6.48 7.65
CA TYR A 91 -3.42 6.09 6.66
C TYR A 91 -4.67 6.96 6.62
N LYS A 92 -4.88 7.83 7.64
CA LYS A 92 -6.12 8.60 7.80
C LYS A 92 -6.48 9.46 6.57
N GLU A 93 -5.49 10.10 5.96
CA GLU A 93 -5.71 10.97 4.81
C GLU A 93 -5.67 10.21 3.47
N ILE A 94 -4.91 9.11 3.42
CA ILE A 94 -4.61 8.42 2.16
C ILE A 94 -5.79 7.57 1.68
N PHE A 95 -6.58 7.00 2.59
CA PHE A 95 -7.66 6.07 2.23
C PHE A 95 -9.05 6.70 2.08
N PHE A 96 -9.20 8.02 2.29
CA PHE A 96 -10.47 8.70 2.07
C PHE A 96 -10.94 8.63 0.61
N VAL A 97 -10.06 9.01 -0.33
CA VAL A 97 -10.35 9.01 -1.77
C VAL A 97 -10.65 7.61 -2.33
N PRO A 98 -9.85 6.56 -2.06
CA PRO A 98 -10.13 5.24 -2.62
C PRO A 98 -11.37 4.55 -2.07
N ASN A 99 -11.67 4.72 -0.79
CA ASN A 99 -12.88 4.12 -0.23
C ASN A 99 -14.13 4.77 -0.81
N PHE A 100 -14.09 6.08 -1.06
CA PHE A 100 -15.21 6.82 -1.65
C PHE A 100 -15.35 6.60 -3.17
N VAL A 101 -14.24 6.57 -3.92
CA VAL A 101 -14.28 6.57 -5.40
C VAL A 101 -14.06 5.20 -6.02
N PHE A 102 -13.18 4.36 -5.45
CA PHE A 102 -12.87 3.04 -5.99
C PHE A 102 -13.62 1.91 -5.29
N ASN A 103 -14.47 2.24 -4.31
CA ASN A 103 -15.25 1.27 -3.54
C ASN A 103 -14.36 0.18 -2.89
N ARG A 104 -13.11 0.53 -2.57
CA ARG A 104 -12.24 -0.32 -1.75
C ARG A 104 -12.67 -0.14 -0.30
N ASP A 105 -13.07 -1.18 0.40
CA ASP A 105 -13.35 -1.17 1.83
C ASP A 105 -12.04 -1.42 2.59
N ILE A 106 -11.15 -0.42 2.55
CA ILE A 106 -9.86 -0.48 3.29
C ILE A 106 -10.08 0.08 4.68
N LYS A 107 -9.83 -0.74 5.70
CA LYS A 107 -9.92 -0.35 7.11
C LYS A 107 -8.56 -0.50 7.77
N VAL A 108 -8.26 0.42 8.69
CA VAL A 108 -7.00 0.43 9.40
C VAL A 108 -7.25 0.38 10.89
N HIS A 109 -6.67 -0.64 11.51
CA HIS A 109 -6.83 -1.02 12.90
C HIS A 109 -5.50 -0.85 13.63
N ASP A 110 -5.57 -0.79 14.95
CA ASP A 110 -4.36 -0.81 15.77
C ASP A 110 -3.70 -2.19 15.66
N PHE A 111 -2.36 -2.22 15.62
CA PHE A 111 -1.62 -3.47 15.40
C PHE A 111 -1.93 -4.57 16.42
N GLU A 112 -2.31 -4.18 17.64
CA GLU A 112 -2.65 -5.11 18.73
C GLU A 112 -3.95 -5.88 18.46
N GLU A 113 -4.87 -5.32 17.64
CA GLU A 113 -6.14 -5.95 17.28
C GLU A 113 -5.96 -7.22 16.42
N VAL A 114 -4.74 -7.52 15.95
CA VAL A 114 -4.45 -8.78 15.25
C VAL A 114 -4.71 -9.99 16.15
N PHE A 115 -4.64 -9.83 17.48
CA PHE A 115 -4.99 -10.90 18.42
C PHE A 115 -6.43 -11.37 18.30
N ASP A 116 -7.35 -10.44 18.09
CA ASP A 116 -8.78 -10.71 18.10
C ASP A 116 -9.23 -11.42 16.81
N VAL A 117 -8.48 -11.23 15.72
CA VAL A 117 -8.82 -11.74 14.39
C VAL A 117 -7.94 -12.91 13.92
N GLY A 118 -6.87 -13.20 14.65
CA GLY A 118 -5.91 -14.26 14.33
C GLY A 118 -4.62 -13.73 13.71
N PHE A 119 -3.52 -14.03 14.39
CA PHE A 119 -2.16 -13.67 13.99
C PHE A 119 -1.70 -14.49 12.78
N LYS A 120 -1.47 -13.83 11.65
CA LYS A 120 -0.87 -14.47 10.47
C LYS A 120 0.63 -14.51 10.63
N ASN A 121 1.27 -15.37 9.84
CA ASN A 121 2.70 -15.61 9.84
C ASN A 121 3.47 -14.72 8.85
N ILE A 122 2.93 -13.55 8.49
CA ILE A 122 3.51 -12.60 7.53
C ILE A 122 3.44 -11.20 8.13
N LEU A 123 4.53 -10.45 8.03
CA LEU A 123 4.65 -9.04 8.39
C LEU A 123 5.12 -8.24 7.18
N TYR A 124 4.60 -7.03 7.03
CA TYR A 124 5.02 -6.07 6.04
C TYR A 124 5.77 -4.93 6.73
N VAL A 125 7.05 -4.79 6.44
CA VAL A 125 7.95 -3.80 7.04
C VAL A 125 8.21 -2.70 6.03
N ALA A 126 7.82 -1.46 6.35
CA ALA A 126 7.91 -0.32 5.44
C ALA A 126 9.33 0.26 5.32
N THR A 127 10.29 -0.58 4.98
CA THR A 127 11.67 -0.21 4.67
C THR A 127 12.30 -1.26 3.74
N ASN A 128 13.25 -0.82 2.92
CA ASN A 128 14.14 -1.67 2.13
C ASN A 128 15.61 -1.52 2.60
N ASP A 129 15.83 -0.81 3.71
CA ASP A 129 17.14 -0.61 4.31
C ASP A 129 17.63 -1.92 4.95
N THR A 130 18.70 -2.47 4.40
CA THR A 130 19.30 -3.74 4.83
C THR A 130 19.76 -3.73 6.29
N ASP A 131 20.18 -2.59 6.82
CA ASP A 131 20.62 -2.48 8.21
C ASP A 131 19.43 -2.54 9.15
N ILE A 132 18.32 -1.88 8.80
CA ILE A 132 17.07 -1.96 9.57
C ILE A 132 16.48 -3.36 9.52
N ILE A 133 16.48 -4.00 8.34
CA ILE A 133 15.99 -5.37 8.17
C ILE A 133 16.85 -6.35 9.00
N SER A 134 18.17 -6.17 9.01
CA SER A 134 19.07 -7.01 9.82
C SER A 134 18.83 -6.81 11.32
N LYS A 135 18.61 -5.57 11.78
CA LYS A 135 18.23 -5.30 13.18
C LYS A 135 16.87 -5.91 13.53
N PHE A 136 15.91 -5.86 12.61
CA PHE A 136 14.60 -6.48 12.78
C PHE A 136 14.75 -7.99 12.99
N TYR A 137 15.60 -8.63 12.17
CA TYR A 137 15.92 -10.03 12.32
C TYR A 137 16.52 -10.36 13.68
N GLU A 138 17.56 -9.63 14.08
CA GLU A 138 18.24 -9.83 15.36
C GLU A 138 17.32 -9.64 16.57
N THR A 139 16.32 -8.76 16.45
CA THR A 139 15.33 -8.49 17.50
C THR A 139 14.41 -9.69 17.75
N LEU A 140 14.04 -10.42 16.70
CA LEU A 140 13.01 -11.48 16.76
C LEU A 140 13.56 -12.90 16.70
N LYS A 141 14.85 -13.10 16.42
CA LYS A 141 15.48 -14.42 16.20
C LYS A 141 15.26 -15.44 17.34
N ASN A 142 15.09 -14.95 18.58
CA ASN A 142 14.91 -15.80 19.76
C ASN A 142 13.47 -16.33 19.86
N ASP A 143 12.51 -15.66 19.22
CA ASP A 143 11.08 -15.96 19.32
C ASP A 143 10.58 -16.74 18.09
N CYS A 144 11.17 -16.49 16.93
CA CYS A 144 10.78 -17.11 15.67
C CYS A 144 11.94 -17.26 14.68
N ASP A 145 11.79 -18.24 13.78
CA ASP A 145 12.50 -18.27 12.51
C ASP A 145 11.91 -17.24 11.56
N LEU A 146 12.76 -16.44 10.92
CA LEU A 146 12.37 -15.44 9.94
C LEU A 146 12.83 -15.86 8.55
N TYR A 147 11.92 -15.78 7.59
CA TYR A 147 12.19 -16.01 6.17
C TYR A 147 11.85 -14.73 5.41
N TYR A 148 12.91 -14.10 4.91
CA TYR A 148 12.82 -12.91 4.08
C TYR A 148 12.26 -13.28 2.70
N LEU A 149 11.18 -12.62 2.32
CA LEU A 149 10.63 -12.67 0.97
C LEU A 149 11.02 -11.34 0.33
N GLU A 150 12.05 -11.39 -0.52
CA GLU A 150 12.55 -10.20 -1.21
C GLU A 150 11.42 -9.46 -1.92
N THR A 151 11.45 -8.13 -1.81
CA THR A 151 10.43 -7.26 -2.40
C THR A 151 10.37 -7.45 -3.90
N GLY A 152 9.33 -8.15 -4.29
CA GLY A 152 8.91 -8.37 -5.66
C GLY A 152 7.83 -9.42 -5.59
N PHE A 153 6.57 -9.01 -5.62
CA PHE A 153 5.50 -9.91 -6.09
C PHE A 153 5.81 -10.24 -7.56
N GLU A 154 6.83 -11.07 -7.83
CA GLU A 154 6.96 -11.74 -9.11
C GLU A 154 6.06 -12.98 -9.09
N ASN A 155 4.98 -12.83 -9.86
CA ASN A 155 4.21 -13.88 -10.52
C ASN A 155 3.11 -14.58 -9.72
N ASP A 156 1.88 -14.05 -9.86
CA ASP A 156 0.97 -14.67 -10.83
C ASP A 156 -0.10 -13.68 -11.35
N LYS A 157 -0.27 -13.71 -12.67
CA LYS A 157 -1.25 -13.00 -13.50
C LYS A 157 -2.56 -12.56 -12.81
N PHE A 158 -2.70 -11.28 -12.52
CA PHE A 158 -4.02 -10.62 -12.58
C PHE A 158 -3.90 -9.22 -13.19
N SER A 159 -4.01 -9.19 -14.52
CA SER A 159 -4.40 -8.11 -15.47
C SER A 159 -4.17 -6.61 -15.19
N PHE A 160 -3.31 -6.17 -14.28
CA PHE A 160 -3.05 -4.72 -14.10
C PHE A 160 -1.72 -4.27 -14.72
N ASP A 161 -0.67 -5.08 -14.69
CA ASP A 161 0.63 -4.71 -15.27
C ASP A 161 0.61 -4.53 -16.79
N THR A 162 -0.21 -5.32 -17.50
CA THR A 162 -0.40 -5.17 -18.94
C THR A 162 -1.17 -3.89 -19.30
N LEU A 163 -1.93 -3.32 -18.35
CA LEU A 163 -2.61 -2.03 -18.49
C LEU A 163 -1.70 -0.84 -18.14
N ILE A 164 -0.68 -1.04 -17.29
CA ILE A 164 0.20 0.03 -16.78
C ILE A 164 1.40 0.24 -17.72
N LYS A 165 2.07 -0.83 -18.18
CA LYS A 165 3.27 -0.72 -19.03
C LYS A 165 2.99 -0.15 -20.43
N ASN A 166 1.75 -0.30 -20.91
CA ASN A 166 1.27 0.31 -22.15
C ASN A 166 0.67 1.72 -21.96
N LYS A 167 0.53 2.23 -20.73
CA LYS A 167 -0.12 3.53 -20.46
C LYS A 167 0.86 4.68 -20.23
N GLU A 168 2.05 4.45 -19.66
CA GLU A 168 3.01 5.54 -19.44
C GLU A 168 3.44 6.24 -20.75
N SER A 169 3.64 5.50 -21.85
CA SER A 169 3.97 6.12 -23.15
C SER A 169 2.78 6.83 -23.80
N ASN A 170 1.56 6.30 -23.61
CA ASN A 170 0.33 6.89 -24.12
C ASN A 170 -0.10 8.14 -23.32
N PHE A 171 0.29 8.23 -22.04
CA PHE A 171 -0.05 9.34 -21.16
C PHE A 171 0.76 10.61 -21.48
N ILE A 172 2.07 10.46 -21.72
CA ILE A 172 2.92 11.55 -22.20
C ILE A 172 2.40 12.05 -23.56
N SER A 173 2.03 11.13 -24.46
CA SER A 173 1.44 11.47 -25.76
C SER A 173 0.12 12.23 -25.65
N ALA A 174 -0.76 11.85 -24.71
CA ALA A 174 -2.04 12.53 -24.47
C ALA A 174 -1.86 13.95 -23.91
N ILE A 175 -0.88 14.16 -23.01
CA ILE A 175 -0.53 15.51 -22.51
C ILE A 175 0.00 16.39 -23.64
N TYR A 176 0.90 15.86 -24.48
CA TYR A 176 1.42 16.60 -25.64
C TYR A 176 0.31 16.93 -26.65
N PHE A 177 -0.63 16.02 -26.88
CA PHE A 177 -1.78 16.27 -27.77
C PHE A 177 -2.70 17.38 -27.21
N TYR A 178 -2.95 17.38 -25.91
CA TYR A 178 -3.72 18.43 -25.24
C TYR A 178 -3.03 19.80 -25.31
N LEU A 179 -1.72 19.86 -25.01
CA LEU A 179 -0.92 21.09 -25.14
C LEU A 179 -0.89 21.59 -26.59
N PHE A 180 -0.75 20.68 -27.58
CA PHE A 180 -0.75 21.01 -28.99
C PHE A 180 -2.11 21.56 -29.47
N SER A 181 -3.21 21.00 -28.97
CA SER A 181 -4.55 21.52 -29.24
C SER A 181 -4.83 22.89 -28.61
N PHE A 182 -4.12 23.25 -27.54
CA PHE A 182 -4.19 24.57 -26.90
C PHE A 182 -3.43 25.66 -27.66
N VAL A 183 -2.42 25.27 -28.46
CA VAL A 183 -1.62 26.19 -29.31
C VAL A 183 -2.31 26.45 -30.67
N LEU A 184 -3.24 25.58 -31.07
CA LEU A 184 -3.96 25.65 -32.35
C LEU A 184 -5.35 26.31 -32.27
N VAL A 185 -5.83 26.65 -31.06
CA VAL A 185 -7.05 27.45 -30.80
C VAL A 185 -6.64 28.89 -30.50
#